data_AF-A0A7X8FVU6-F1
#
_entry.id   AF-A0A7X8FVU6-F1
#
_cell.length_a   1.000
_cell.length_b   1.000
_cell.length_c   1.000
_cell.angle_alpha   90.00
_cell.angle_beta   90.00
_cell.angle_gamma   90.00
#
_symmetry.space_group_name_H-M   'P 1'
#
loop_
_entity.id
_entity.type
_entity.pdbx_description
1 polymer ?
#
loop_
_entity_poly.entity_id
_entity_poly.type
_entity_poly.pdbx_seq_one_letter_code
_entity_poly.pdbx_strand_id
1 'polypeptide(L)'
;MMKLSASGGIRVICTIVFFFAAFAVTGQEVLLSDQEAYYDTLALTGDAERSYLSFRTLSDSRPVLPEGDTGPWNGVKKAEQYSLGAIDTRIYGPDLFASYNSNAPLGQNDGLLWQGRGANMSLSAGVRFEGYGFEAILKPVIACSQNAAFDLASPAAAYANQPFTDKAGVWGYPGVTYIDAPQRFGDDAVYDWSWGDSEIRYSWKTLTVGFGTQSIWLGPARINPLIHSNNAPPYPKFD
;
A
#
# COMPACT_ATOMS: atom_id res chain seq x y z
N MET A 1 -9.48 7.88 15.56
CA MET A 1 -8.60 6.72 15.36
C MET A 1 -8.63 5.90 16.64
N MET A 2 -9.39 4.80 16.67
CA MET A 2 -9.59 3.98 17.87
C MET A 2 -8.45 2.97 17.96
N LYS A 3 -7.45 3.26 18.81
CA LYS A 3 -6.35 2.32 19.09
C LYS A 3 -6.88 1.21 20.00
N LEU A 4 -6.96 -0.02 19.48
CA LEU A 4 -7.19 -1.21 20.30
C LEU A 4 -5.91 -1.49 21.11
N SER A 5 -5.91 -1.09 22.38
CA SER A 5 -4.89 -1.50 23.35
C SER A 5 -5.33 -2.82 23.99
N ALA A 6 -4.59 -3.90 23.74
CA ALA A 6 -4.69 -5.11 24.56
C ALA A 6 -3.31 -5.75 24.76
N SER A 7 -2.75 -5.51 25.95
CA SER A 7 -1.51 -6.11 26.41
C SER A 7 -1.62 -7.63 26.55
N GLY A 8 -0.61 -8.36 26.06
CA GLY A 8 -0.37 -9.77 26.39
C GLY A 8 -0.76 -10.77 25.29
N GLY A 9 -2.03 -10.83 24.88
CA GLY A 9 -2.51 -11.78 23.87
C GLY A 9 -2.07 -11.48 22.44
N ILE A 10 -1.71 -10.23 22.16
CA ILE A 10 -1.47 -9.69 20.81
C ILE A 10 -0.11 -10.09 20.21
N ARG A 11 0.90 -10.40 21.05
CA ARG A 11 2.20 -10.93 20.57
C ARG A 11 2.08 -12.25 19.82
N VAL A 12 1.09 -13.07 20.18
CA VAL A 12 0.80 -14.36 19.55
C VAL A 12 0.02 -14.20 18.24
N ILE A 13 -0.75 -13.11 18.09
CA ILE A 13 -1.58 -12.85 16.91
C ILE A 13 -0.73 -12.48 15.68
N CYS A 14 0.38 -11.74 15.85
CA CYS A 14 1.37 -11.55 14.78
C CYS A 14 1.90 -12.88 14.23
N THR A 15 2.05 -13.89 15.09
CA THR A 15 2.60 -15.19 14.70
C THR A 15 1.53 -16.13 14.13
N ILE A 16 0.30 -16.09 14.66
CA ILE A 16 -0.78 -17.02 14.26
C ILE A 16 -1.53 -16.57 13.00
N VAL A 17 -1.72 -15.26 12.76
CA VAL A 17 -2.46 -14.78 11.57
C VAL A 17 -1.74 -15.12 10.26
N PHE A 18 -0.43 -15.36 10.29
CA PHE A 18 0.40 -15.56 9.10
C PHE A 18 0.72 -17.00 8.72
N PHE A 19 0.36 -17.99 9.55
CA PHE A 19 0.59 -19.40 9.20
C PHE A 19 -0.44 -19.97 8.21
N PHE A 20 -1.52 -19.23 7.91
CA PHE A 20 -2.65 -19.71 7.11
C PHE A 20 -2.78 -19.11 5.69
N ALA A 21 -1.86 -18.28 5.23
CA ALA A 21 -1.90 -17.68 3.88
C ALA A 21 -1.42 -18.63 2.76
N ALA A 22 -1.40 -19.95 2.99
CA ALA A 22 -0.93 -20.95 2.03
C ALA A 22 -2.10 -21.77 1.48
N PHE A 23 -3.00 -21.13 0.74
CA PHE A 23 -3.91 -21.85 -0.16
C PHE A 23 -3.98 -21.14 -1.51
N ALA A 24 -3.16 -21.63 -2.43
CA ALA A 24 -3.36 -21.71 -3.88
C ALA A 24 -4.23 -20.62 -4.56
N VAL A 25 -3.98 -19.34 -4.28
CA VAL A 25 -4.39 -18.25 -5.17
C VAL A 25 -3.14 -17.87 -5.96
N THR A 26 -3.18 -18.07 -7.27
CA THR A 26 -2.10 -17.59 -8.15
C THR A 26 -1.97 -16.08 -7.93
N GLY A 27 -0.78 -15.64 -7.51
CA GLY A 27 -0.51 -14.23 -7.29
C GLY A 27 -0.76 -13.46 -8.59
N GLN A 28 -1.58 -12.42 -8.51
CA GLN A 28 -1.71 -11.46 -9.59
C GLN A 28 -0.37 -10.77 -9.84
N GLU A 29 -0.17 -10.31 -11.07
CA GLU A 29 0.85 -9.34 -11.44
C GLU A 29 1.03 -8.24 -10.38
N VAL A 30 2.24 -8.12 -9.85
CA VAL A 30 2.59 -7.06 -8.91
C VAL A 30 2.96 -5.81 -9.71
N LEU A 31 2.73 -4.63 -9.14
CA LEU A 31 3.25 -3.40 -9.73
C LEU A 31 4.77 -3.49 -9.93
N LEU A 32 5.26 -2.94 -11.02
CA LEU A 32 6.68 -2.95 -11.41
C LEU A 32 7.23 -4.36 -11.68
N SER A 33 6.37 -5.35 -11.95
CA SER A 33 6.83 -6.66 -12.46
C SER A 33 7.47 -6.50 -13.84
N ASP A 34 8.32 -7.46 -14.22
CA ASP A 34 8.93 -7.49 -15.57
C ASP A 34 7.86 -7.57 -16.67
N GLN A 35 6.72 -8.18 -16.37
CA GLN A 35 5.59 -8.28 -17.29
C GLN A 35 4.82 -6.95 -17.39
N GLU A 36 4.61 -6.21 -16.29
CA GLU A 36 4.04 -4.86 -16.37
C GLU A 36 4.98 -3.91 -17.12
N ALA A 37 6.29 -3.97 -16.86
CA ALA A 37 7.29 -3.17 -17.55
C ALA A 37 7.34 -3.47 -19.06
N TYR A 38 7.16 -4.74 -19.45
CA TYR A 38 7.05 -5.14 -20.86
C TYR A 38 5.81 -4.52 -21.52
N TYR A 39 4.64 -4.63 -20.91
CA TYR A 39 3.40 -4.06 -21.46
C TYR A 39 3.42 -2.53 -21.50
N ASP A 40 3.98 -1.89 -20.49
CA ASP A 40 4.22 -0.44 -20.50
C ASP A 40 5.15 -0.05 -21.66
N THR A 41 6.15 -0.87 -21.97
CA THR A 41 7.06 -0.62 -23.11
C THR A 41 6.29 -0.70 -24.44
N LEU A 42 5.47 -1.73 -24.64
CA LEU A 42 4.62 -1.84 -25.83
C LEU A 42 3.66 -0.66 -25.97
N ALA A 43 3.09 -0.18 -24.85
CA ALA A 43 2.20 0.98 -24.87
C ALA A 43 2.94 2.27 -25.24
N LEU A 44 4.20 2.41 -24.83
CA LEU A 44 5.04 3.57 -25.15
C LEU A 44 5.55 3.56 -26.60
N THR A 45 5.77 2.37 -27.19
CA THR A 45 6.16 2.23 -28.60
C THR A 45 4.97 2.32 -29.56
N GLY A 46 3.74 2.31 -29.05
CA GLY A 46 2.50 2.35 -29.84
C GLY A 46 2.04 0.99 -30.34
N ASP A 47 2.66 -0.09 -29.83
CA ASP A 47 2.32 -1.48 -30.18
C ASP A 47 1.14 -2.01 -29.35
N ALA A 48 0.81 -1.36 -28.24
CA ALA A 48 -0.36 -1.67 -27.41
C ALA A 48 -1.12 -0.40 -26.98
N GLU A 49 -2.41 -0.53 -26.74
CA GLU A 49 -3.21 0.55 -26.15
C GLU A 49 -3.17 0.51 -24.62
N ARG A 50 -3.08 1.69 -24.00
CA ARG A 50 -3.23 1.88 -22.54
C ARG A 50 -4.51 2.63 -22.22
N SER A 51 -5.25 2.15 -21.23
CA SER A 51 -6.50 2.78 -20.77
C SER A 51 -6.29 3.98 -19.84
N TYR A 52 -5.04 4.29 -19.47
CA TYR A 52 -4.68 5.32 -18.49
C TYR A 52 -3.50 6.18 -18.97
N LEU A 53 -3.42 7.41 -18.48
CA LEU A 53 -2.36 8.37 -18.84
C LEU A 53 -1.19 8.39 -17.83
N SER A 54 -1.46 8.07 -16.56
CA SER A 54 -0.54 8.20 -15.42
C SER A 54 -0.10 6.86 -14.82
N PHE A 55 0.93 6.88 -13.98
CA PHE A 55 1.20 5.76 -13.05
C PHE A 55 -0.01 5.53 -12.13
N ARG A 56 -0.06 4.35 -11.50
CA ARG A 56 -1.18 3.88 -10.66
C ARG A 56 -0.67 2.99 -9.54
N THR A 57 -1.49 2.76 -8.53
CA THR A 57 -1.14 1.96 -7.34
C THR A 57 -1.69 0.54 -7.35
N LEU A 58 -2.39 0.16 -8.42
CA LEU A 58 -2.85 -1.20 -8.68
C LEU A 58 -2.31 -1.67 -10.03
N SER A 59 -1.79 -2.90 -10.10
CA SER A 59 -1.46 -3.52 -11.39
C SER A 59 -2.74 -4.09 -12.01
N ASP A 60 -3.49 -3.26 -12.74
CA ASP A 60 -4.75 -3.64 -13.39
C ASP A 60 -4.70 -3.62 -14.93
N SER A 61 -3.50 -3.69 -15.52
CA SER A 61 -3.27 -3.57 -16.97
C SER A 61 -4.15 -4.53 -17.77
N ARG A 62 -4.87 -3.97 -18.74
CA ARG A 62 -5.56 -4.69 -19.80
C ARG A 62 -4.91 -4.33 -21.13
N PRO A 63 -3.65 -4.72 -21.36
CA PRO A 63 -3.03 -4.38 -22.63
C PRO A 63 -3.78 -5.15 -23.71
N VAL A 64 -4.39 -4.42 -24.64
CA VAL A 64 -4.85 -4.99 -25.90
C VAL A 64 -3.59 -5.24 -26.71
N LEU A 65 -3.19 -6.52 -26.79
CA LEU A 65 -1.98 -6.92 -27.48
C LEU A 65 -2.25 -6.98 -28.99
N PRO A 66 -1.24 -6.67 -29.82
CA PRO A 66 -1.36 -6.80 -31.26
C PRO A 66 -1.57 -8.27 -31.65
N GLU A 67 -2.31 -8.49 -32.74
CA GLU A 67 -2.64 -9.82 -33.23
C GLU A 67 -1.35 -10.59 -33.58
N GLY A 68 -1.13 -11.75 -32.95
CA GLY A 68 0.08 -12.57 -33.16
C GLY A 68 1.27 -12.25 -32.24
N ASP A 69 1.07 -11.55 -31.12
CA ASP A 69 2.13 -11.30 -30.13
C ASP A 69 2.84 -12.61 -29.70
N THR A 70 4.15 -12.67 -29.97
CA THR A 70 5.06 -13.78 -29.58
C THR A 70 5.95 -13.40 -28.40
N GLY A 71 5.58 -12.35 -27.67
CA GLY A 71 6.31 -11.84 -26.52
C GLY A 71 6.66 -12.91 -25.48
N PRO A 72 7.64 -12.63 -24.61
CA PRO A 72 8.14 -13.59 -23.62
C PRO A 72 7.06 -14.06 -22.62
N TRP A 73 5.97 -13.31 -22.51
CA TRP A 73 4.82 -13.60 -21.64
C TRP A 73 3.65 -14.27 -22.39
N ASN A 74 3.84 -14.67 -23.65
CA ASN A 74 2.84 -15.40 -24.41
C ASN A 74 2.56 -16.76 -23.74
N GLY A 75 1.29 -17.03 -23.42
CA GLY A 75 0.86 -18.23 -22.72
C GLY A 75 0.98 -18.19 -21.19
N VAL A 76 1.51 -17.12 -20.59
CA VAL A 76 1.42 -16.91 -19.15
C VAL A 76 -0.02 -16.58 -18.80
N LYS A 77 -0.60 -17.35 -17.87
CA LYS A 77 -1.95 -17.07 -17.37
C LYS A 77 -1.93 -15.70 -16.69
N LYS A 78 -2.50 -14.70 -17.37
CA LYS A 78 -2.89 -13.43 -16.77
C LYS A 78 -3.79 -13.75 -15.57
N ALA A 79 -3.70 -12.93 -14.51
CA ALA A 79 -4.44 -13.13 -13.25
C ALA A 79 -5.85 -13.69 -13.51
N GLU A 80 -6.17 -14.83 -12.89
CA GLU A 80 -7.35 -15.61 -13.24
C GLU A 80 -8.61 -14.74 -13.16
N GLN A 81 -9.22 -14.51 -14.32
CA GLN A 81 -10.48 -13.80 -14.43
C GLN A 81 -11.61 -14.82 -14.43
N TYR A 82 -12.53 -14.64 -13.51
CA TYR A 82 -13.72 -15.46 -13.36
C TYR A 82 -14.93 -14.65 -13.80
N SER A 83 -15.57 -15.04 -14.91
CA SER A 83 -16.79 -14.38 -15.37
C SER A 83 -18.01 -15.14 -14.88
N LEU A 84 -18.86 -14.46 -14.09
CA LEU A 84 -20.16 -14.94 -13.62
C LEU A 84 -21.25 -14.20 -14.38
N GLY A 85 -21.63 -14.73 -15.55
CA GLY A 85 -22.56 -14.06 -16.46
C GLY A 85 -21.93 -12.79 -17.04
N ALA A 86 -22.52 -11.63 -16.76
CA ALA A 86 -22.02 -10.32 -17.21
C ALA A 86 -21.11 -9.62 -16.18
N ILE A 87 -20.73 -10.32 -15.11
CA ILE A 87 -19.85 -9.78 -14.06
C ILE A 87 -18.49 -10.46 -14.17
N ASP A 88 -17.47 -9.66 -14.42
CA ASP A 88 -16.08 -10.06 -14.39
C ASP A 88 -15.52 -9.92 -12.97
N THR A 89 -14.89 -10.99 -12.47
CA THR A 89 -14.26 -11.03 -11.15
C THR A 89 -12.77 -11.27 -11.28
N ARG A 90 -11.98 -10.54 -10.50
CA ARG A 90 -10.52 -10.70 -10.39
C ARG A 90 -10.11 -10.76 -8.93
N ILE A 91 -9.17 -11.63 -8.61
CA ILE A 91 -8.60 -11.75 -7.26
C ILE A 91 -7.22 -11.12 -7.25
N TYR A 92 -7.01 -10.16 -6.34
CA TYR A 92 -5.68 -9.70 -5.96
C TYR A 92 -5.16 -10.67 -4.89
N GLY A 93 -4.16 -11.47 -5.26
CA GLY A 93 -3.52 -12.41 -4.35
C GLY A 93 -2.91 -11.73 -3.11
N PRO A 94 -2.59 -12.52 -2.06
CA PRO A 94 -1.95 -11.97 -0.88
C PRO A 94 -0.58 -11.40 -1.21
N ASP A 95 -0.36 -10.15 -0.83
CA ASP A 95 0.91 -9.44 -0.91
C ASP A 95 1.43 -9.19 0.51
N LEU A 96 2.56 -9.81 0.82
CA LEU A 96 3.20 -9.77 2.13
C LEU A 96 4.51 -9.02 2.03
N PHE A 97 4.61 -7.93 2.78
CA PHE A 97 5.87 -7.24 3.03
C PHE A 97 6.33 -7.52 4.46
N ALA A 98 7.62 -7.77 4.63
CA ALA A 98 8.25 -7.96 5.93
C ALA A 98 9.62 -7.28 5.96
N SER A 99 9.94 -6.62 7.06
CA SER A 99 11.23 -5.97 7.30
C SER A 99 11.69 -6.17 8.75
N TYR A 100 12.98 -5.93 8.98
CA TYR A 100 13.52 -5.89 10.34
C TYR A 100 14.52 -4.73 10.49
N ASN A 101 14.18 -3.79 11.36
CA ASN A 101 15.04 -2.66 11.69
C ASN A 101 15.82 -2.96 12.97
N SER A 102 17.15 -3.11 12.88
CA SER A 102 17.97 -3.56 14.01
C SER A 102 18.27 -2.48 15.04
N ASN A 103 18.53 -1.25 14.60
CA ASN A 103 19.07 -0.18 15.46
C ASN A 103 18.08 0.95 15.73
N ALA A 104 17.39 1.43 14.71
CA ALA A 104 16.43 2.54 14.80
C ALA A 104 15.31 2.36 13.75
N PRO A 105 14.16 3.03 13.89
CA PRO A 105 13.11 3.06 12.86
C PRO A 105 13.66 3.57 11.53
N LEU A 106 13.41 2.83 10.45
CA LEU A 106 13.76 3.21 9.08
C LEU A 106 12.72 2.65 8.12
N GLY A 107 12.12 3.53 7.33
CA GLY A 107 11.10 3.20 6.35
C GLY A 107 11.02 4.25 5.26
N GLN A 108 10.50 3.87 4.11
CA GLN A 108 10.23 4.78 3.01
C GLN A 108 9.08 4.25 2.16
N ASN A 109 8.02 5.06 2.03
CA ASN A 109 6.90 4.80 1.13
C ASN A 109 6.15 3.49 1.44
N ASP A 110 5.97 3.18 2.74
CA ASP A 110 5.36 1.94 3.23
C ASP A 110 3.84 2.04 3.48
N GLY A 111 3.21 3.13 3.03
CA GLY A 111 1.77 3.35 3.16
C GLY A 111 1.28 3.31 4.60
N LEU A 112 0.54 2.25 4.94
CA LEU A 112 0.00 2.02 6.29
C LEU A 112 1.07 1.64 7.32
N LEU A 113 2.16 1.00 6.90
CA LEU A 113 3.11 0.36 7.80
C LEU A 113 4.05 1.39 8.45
N TRP A 114 3.96 1.52 9.77
CA TRP A 114 5.01 2.17 10.55
C TRP A 114 6.24 1.25 10.64
N GLN A 115 7.40 1.71 10.17
CA GLN A 115 8.63 0.93 10.19
C GLN A 115 9.45 1.19 11.47
N GLY A 116 8.89 0.80 12.62
CA GLY A 116 9.58 0.88 13.91
C GLY A 116 10.83 0.01 14.00
N ARG A 117 11.58 0.12 15.10
CA ARG A 117 12.67 -0.83 15.41
C ARG A 117 12.06 -2.22 15.68
N GLY A 118 12.73 -3.26 15.19
CA GLY A 118 12.30 -4.65 15.30
C GLY A 118 11.60 -5.13 14.03
N ALA A 119 10.77 -6.16 14.17
CA ALA A 119 10.02 -6.73 13.05
C ALA A 119 8.84 -5.84 12.64
N ASN A 120 8.68 -5.63 11.34
CA ASN A 120 7.55 -4.90 10.74
C ASN A 120 6.99 -5.73 9.59
N MET A 121 5.66 -5.78 9.47
CA MET A 121 5.00 -6.56 8.43
C MET A 121 3.71 -5.89 7.97
N SER A 122 3.39 -6.01 6.69
CA SER A 122 2.07 -5.67 6.15
C SER A 122 1.56 -6.74 5.21
N LEU A 123 0.25 -6.96 5.23
CA LEU A 123 -0.43 -7.89 4.36
C LEU A 123 -1.59 -7.19 3.66
N SER A 124 -1.69 -7.37 2.35
CA SER A 124 -2.86 -6.96 1.58
C SER A 124 -3.35 -8.12 0.72
N ALA A 125 -4.65 -8.16 0.47
CA ALA A 125 -5.27 -9.07 -0.48
C ALA A 125 -6.57 -8.40 -0.93
N GLY A 126 -7.12 -8.80 -2.07
CA GLY A 126 -8.33 -8.15 -2.53
C GLY A 126 -9.08 -8.86 -3.63
N VAL A 127 -10.20 -8.26 -4.01
CA VAL A 127 -11.05 -8.71 -5.09
C VAL A 127 -11.60 -7.50 -5.84
N ARG A 128 -11.80 -7.67 -7.15
CA ARG A 128 -12.47 -6.71 -8.02
C ARG A 128 -13.65 -7.38 -8.71
N PHE A 129 -14.75 -6.65 -8.79
CA PHE A 129 -15.93 -6.99 -9.57
C PHE A 129 -16.19 -5.90 -10.59
N GLU A 130 -16.55 -6.28 -11.81
CA GLU A 130 -16.87 -5.33 -12.87
C GLU A 130 -18.06 -5.82 -13.68
N GLY A 131 -19.01 -4.93 -13.95
CA GLY A 131 -20.18 -5.26 -14.77
C GLY A 131 -21.16 -4.10 -14.86
N TYR A 132 -21.85 -3.99 -16.00
CA TYR A 132 -22.88 -2.97 -16.22
C TYR A 132 -22.42 -1.52 -15.97
N GLY A 133 -21.15 -1.23 -16.22
CA GLY A 133 -20.53 0.08 -15.98
C GLY A 133 -20.10 0.33 -14.53
N PHE A 134 -20.33 -0.62 -13.62
CA PHE A 134 -19.82 -0.55 -12.25
C PHE A 134 -18.51 -1.32 -12.11
N GLU A 135 -17.61 -0.78 -11.31
CA GLU A 135 -16.40 -1.42 -10.82
C GLU A 135 -16.36 -1.30 -9.30
N ALA A 136 -16.11 -2.40 -8.60
CA ALA A 136 -15.95 -2.42 -7.16
C ALA A 136 -14.68 -3.19 -6.79
N ILE A 137 -13.76 -2.52 -6.11
CA ILE A 137 -12.50 -3.05 -5.62
C ILE A 137 -12.52 -3.03 -4.09
N LEU A 138 -12.22 -4.17 -3.48
CA LEU A 138 -11.95 -4.30 -2.06
C LEU A 138 -10.55 -4.88 -1.89
N LYS A 139 -9.59 -4.07 -1.43
CA LYS A 139 -8.19 -4.46 -1.19
C LYS A 139 -7.65 -3.86 0.12
N PRO A 140 -8.14 -4.35 1.28
CA PRO A 140 -7.68 -3.88 2.58
C PRO A 140 -6.21 -4.21 2.83
N VAL A 141 -5.60 -3.45 3.75
CA VAL A 141 -4.24 -3.67 4.23
C VAL A 141 -4.28 -3.75 5.75
N ILE A 142 -3.58 -4.73 6.32
CA ILE A 142 -3.26 -4.78 7.74
C ILE A 142 -1.76 -4.61 7.92
N ALA A 143 -1.37 -3.90 8.98
CA ALA A 143 0.03 -3.64 9.28
C ALA A 143 0.32 -3.88 10.76
N CYS A 144 1.51 -4.40 11.05
CA CYS A 144 2.02 -4.52 12.41
C CYS A 144 3.50 -4.12 12.48
N SER A 145 3.85 -3.44 13.57
CA SER A 145 5.22 -3.04 13.89
C SER A 145 5.51 -3.39 15.34
N GLN A 146 6.61 -4.10 15.57
CA GLN A 146 7.08 -4.41 16.92
C GLN A 146 7.35 -3.13 17.73
N ASN A 147 7.81 -2.06 17.06
CA ASN A 147 8.11 -0.76 17.64
C ASN A 147 8.95 -0.85 18.93
N ALA A 148 10.00 -1.69 18.91
CA ALA A 148 10.88 -1.93 20.05
C ALA A 148 11.59 -0.66 20.52
N ALA A 149 11.93 -0.60 21.82
CA ALA A 149 12.69 0.50 22.38
C ALA A 149 14.07 0.63 21.73
N PHE A 150 14.55 1.86 21.58
CA PHE A 150 15.88 2.16 21.05
C PHE A 150 16.39 3.46 21.69
N ASP A 151 17.69 3.69 21.58
CA ASP A 151 18.31 4.89 22.14
C ASP A 151 17.82 6.12 21.35
N LEU A 152 17.12 7.02 22.04
CA LEU A 152 16.65 8.27 21.45
C LEU A 152 17.80 9.26 21.37
N ALA A 153 17.94 9.92 20.22
CA ALA A 153 18.85 11.04 20.10
C ALA A 153 18.39 12.19 20.98
N SER A 154 19.32 13.01 21.47
CA SER A 154 18.97 14.22 22.21
C SER A 154 18.08 15.12 21.34
N PRO A 155 16.88 15.50 21.83
CA PRO A 155 15.99 16.38 21.08
C PRO A 155 16.61 17.76 20.84
N ALA A 156 15.97 18.56 20.00
CA ALA A 156 16.44 19.92 19.73
C ALA A 156 16.57 20.75 21.03
N ALA A 157 17.61 21.58 21.12
CA ALA A 157 17.90 22.37 22.34
C ALA A 157 16.76 23.28 22.78
N ALA A 158 15.87 23.67 21.86
CA ALA A 158 14.65 24.43 22.18
C ALA A 158 13.70 23.69 23.14
N TYR A 159 13.80 22.37 23.25
CA TYR A 159 12.98 21.53 24.14
C TYR A 159 13.67 21.19 25.47
N ALA A 160 14.83 21.77 25.77
CA ALA A 160 15.59 21.48 26.98
C ALA A 160 14.89 21.92 28.28
N ASN A 161 13.95 22.87 28.19
CA ASN A 161 13.29 23.49 29.34
C ASN A 161 11.76 23.39 29.26
N GLN A 162 11.10 23.75 30.37
CA GLN A 162 9.63 23.89 30.42
C GLN A 162 9.12 24.79 29.28
N PRO A 163 7.96 24.48 28.67
CA PRO A 163 6.97 23.46 29.06
C PRO A 163 7.24 22.05 28.48
N PHE A 164 8.43 21.80 27.92
CA PHE A 164 8.74 20.61 27.12
C PHE A 164 9.47 19.49 27.89
N THR A 165 9.80 19.74 29.17
CA THR A 165 10.31 18.72 30.09
C THR A 165 9.36 17.51 30.09
N ASP A 166 9.93 16.31 29.97
CA ASP A 166 9.22 15.02 29.87
C ASP A 166 8.26 14.86 28.67
N LYS A 167 8.31 15.79 27.70
CA LYS A 167 7.55 15.76 26.44
C LYS A 167 8.50 15.76 25.25
N ALA A 168 8.50 16.81 24.44
CA ALA A 168 9.44 16.97 23.32
C ALA A 168 10.90 16.98 23.79
N GLY A 169 11.17 17.33 25.05
CA GLY A 169 12.51 17.25 25.66
C GLY A 169 13.04 15.82 25.86
N VAL A 170 12.18 14.79 25.71
CA VAL A 170 12.57 13.37 25.74
C VAL A 170 12.29 12.71 24.39
N TRP A 171 11.11 12.95 23.82
CA TRP A 171 10.61 12.20 22.67
C TRP A 171 10.81 12.91 21.33
N GLY A 172 11.14 14.21 21.33
CA GLY A 172 11.19 15.04 20.14
C GLY A 172 12.32 14.65 19.18
N TYR A 173 12.10 14.84 17.89
CA TYR A 173 13.10 14.55 16.86
C TYR A 173 14.29 15.52 16.94
N PRO A 174 15.53 15.02 16.79
CA PRO A 174 16.72 15.87 16.83
C PRO A 174 16.69 16.92 15.72
N GLY A 175 17.03 18.16 16.06
CA GLY A 175 17.16 19.26 15.08
C GLY A 175 15.86 19.88 14.60
N VAL A 176 14.69 19.46 15.11
CA VAL A 176 13.39 20.00 14.70
C VAL A 176 12.65 20.61 15.89
N THR A 177 12.30 21.90 15.80
CA THR A 177 11.83 22.70 16.95
C THR A 177 10.37 23.16 16.88
N TYR A 178 9.65 22.88 15.78
CA TYR A 178 8.31 23.43 15.54
C TYR A 178 7.32 22.45 14.90
N ILE A 179 7.62 21.15 14.94
CA ILE A 179 6.67 20.12 14.50
C ILE A 179 6.59 19.03 15.57
N ASP A 180 5.41 18.44 15.72
CA ASP A 180 5.17 17.30 16.59
C ASP A 180 5.69 16.01 15.92
N ALA A 181 7.02 15.89 15.84
CA ALA A 181 7.71 14.71 15.33
C ALA A 181 8.37 13.96 16.48
N PRO A 182 7.75 12.91 17.04
CA PRO A 182 8.42 12.02 17.96
C PRO A 182 9.37 11.08 17.20
N GLN A 183 10.48 10.69 17.83
CA GLN A 183 11.38 9.66 17.28
C GLN A 183 10.74 8.27 17.33
N ARG A 184 9.84 8.04 18.30
CA ARG A 184 9.14 6.77 18.51
C ARG A 184 7.70 7.03 18.95
N PHE A 185 6.75 6.33 18.34
CA PHE A 185 5.34 6.43 18.71
C PHE A 185 5.00 5.52 19.90
N GLY A 186 5.16 6.03 21.12
CA GLY A 186 4.85 5.29 22.35
C GLY A 186 5.70 4.02 22.51
N ASP A 187 5.33 3.20 23.51
CA ASP A 187 6.09 2.00 23.87
C ASP A 187 5.49 0.68 23.38
N ASP A 188 4.26 0.74 22.88
CA ASP A 188 3.52 -0.43 22.41
C ASP A 188 3.89 -0.81 20.97
N ALA A 189 3.67 -2.08 20.64
CA ALA A 189 3.62 -2.51 19.25
C ALA A 189 2.46 -1.81 18.53
N VAL A 190 2.68 -1.39 17.30
CA VAL A 190 1.69 -0.67 16.48
C VAL A 190 0.97 -1.68 15.61
N TYR A 191 -0.37 -1.61 15.65
CA TYR A 191 -1.24 -2.38 14.78
C TYR A 191 -2.19 -1.40 14.10
N ASP A 192 -2.32 -1.51 12.80
CA ASP A 192 -3.22 -0.67 12.04
C ASP A 192 -3.87 -1.44 10.89
N TRP A 193 -4.98 -0.93 10.41
CA TRP A 193 -5.65 -1.44 9.23
C TRP A 193 -6.19 -0.29 8.38
N SER A 194 -6.27 -0.52 7.09
CA SER A 194 -6.85 0.43 6.14
C SER A 194 -7.68 -0.31 5.11
N TRP A 195 -8.65 0.40 4.53
CA TRP A 195 -9.32 -0.03 3.32
C TRP A 195 -8.36 -0.15 2.13
N GLY A 196 -7.13 0.37 2.25
CA GLY A 196 -6.11 0.23 1.22
C GLY A 196 -6.57 0.84 -0.09
N ASP A 197 -6.26 0.16 -1.19
CA ASP A 197 -6.71 0.58 -2.51
C ASP A 197 -8.08 -0.04 -2.86
N SER A 198 -9.11 0.40 -2.14
CA SER A 198 -10.50 0.03 -2.37
C SER A 198 -11.29 1.19 -2.99
N GLU A 199 -12.26 0.87 -3.83
CA GLU A 199 -13.06 1.85 -4.57
C GLU A 199 -14.37 1.25 -5.09
N ILE A 200 -15.41 2.07 -5.20
CA ILE A 200 -16.54 1.82 -6.11
C ILE A 200 -16.55 2.92 -7.15
N ARG A 201 -16.59 2.55 -8.42
CA ARG A 201 -16.61 3.44 -9.57
C ARG A 201 -17.76 3.11 -10.51
N TYR A 202 -18.36 4.14 -11.08
CA TYR A 202 -19.29 4.02 -12.18
C TYR A 202 -18.75 4.74 -13.41
N SER A 203 -18.83 4.07 -14.56
CA SER A 203 -18.33 4.54 -15.84
C SER A 203 -19.48 4.58 -16.86
N TRP A 204 -19.74 5.78 -17.39
CA TRP A 204 -20.70 6.01 -18.46
C TRP A 204 -20.02 6.72 -19.63
N LYS A 205 -19.78 5.98 -20.72
CA LYS A 205 -19.00 6.44 -21.88
C LYS A 205 -17.62 6.92 -21.41
N THR A 206 -17.34 8.22 -21.52
CA THR A 206 -16.07 8.85 -21.14
C THR A 206 -16.11 9.49 -19.75
N LEU A 207 -17.27 9.50 -19.09
CA LEU A 207 -17.42 10.04 -17.74
C LEU A 207 -17.27 8.91 -16.73
N THR A 208 -16.46 9.12 -15.71
CA THR A 208 -16.36 8.23 -14.56
C THR A 208 -16.62 9.01 -13.29
N VAL A 209 -17.18 8.35 -12.28
CA VAL A 209 -17.33 8.88 -10.93
C VAL A 209 -16.97 7.77 -9.95
N GLY A 210 -16.03 8.05 -9.07
CA GLY A 210 -15.51 7.13 -8.06
C GLY A 210 -15.75 7.62 -6.63
N PHE A 211 -15.88 6.66 -5.72
CA PHE A 211 -15.73 6.90 -4.29
C PHE A 211 -14.89 5.78 -3.67
N GLY A 212 -13.83 6.14 -2.97
CA GLY A 212 -12.94 5.14 -2.41
C GLY A 212 -11.73 5.71 -1.71
N THR A 213 -10.84 4.81 -1.35
CA THR A 213 -9.55 5.10 -0.72
C THR A 213 -8.38 4.91 -1.69
N GLN A 214 -8.57 4.34 -2.88
CA GLN A 214 -7.50 4.09 -3.86
C GLN A 214 -6.51 5.24 -4.03
N SER A 215 -5.24 4.98 -3.76
CA SER A 215 -4.19 5.97 -3.80
C SER A 215 -4.07 6.59 -5.19
N ILE A 216 -4.05 7.93 -5.26
CA ILE A 216 -3.83 8.64 -6.52
C ILE A 216 -2.34 8.71 -6.75
N TRP A 217 -1.92 8.51 -8.01
CA TRP A 217 -0.56 8.78 -8.43
C TRP A 217 -0.55 9.94 -9.42
N LEU A 218 -0.27 11.15 -8.93
CA LEU A 218 -0.34 12.36 -9.73
C LEU A 218 1.07 12.85 -10.09
N GLY A 219 1.44 12.70 -11.35
CA GLY A 219 2.69 13.16 -11.93
C GLY A 219 3.45 12.06 -12.68
N PRO A 220 4.52 12.43 -13.41
CA PRO A 220 5.29 11.49 -14.23
C PRO A 220 6.34 10.70 -13.43
N ALA A 221 6.56 11.04 -12.16
CA ALA A 221 7.57 10.38 -11.33
C ALA A 221 7.17 8.91 -11.10
N ARG A 222 8.14 7.99 -11.22
CA ARG A 222 7.93 6.55 -10.93
C ARG A 222 8.17 6.21 -9.46
N ILE A 223 8.97 7.03 -8.78
CA ILE A 223 9.39 6.83 -7.40
C ILE A 223 9.22 8.19 -6.72
N ASN A 224 8.31 8.28 -5.75
CA ASN A 224 8.00 9.50 -4.97
C ASN A 224 7.44 10.68 -5.80
N PRO A 225 6.19 10.59 -6.31
CA PRO A 225 5.53 11.74 -6.91
C PRO A 225 5.22 12.79 -5.84
N LEU A 226 5.29 14.07 -6.23
CA LEU A 226 5.28 15.19 -5.29
C LEU A 226 3.90 15.49 -4.68
N ILE A 227 2.80 15.16 -5.38
CA ILE A 227 1.45 15.57 -4.97
C ILE A 227 0.72 14.43 -4.26
N HIS A 228 0.54 13.30 -4.93
CA HIS A 228 -0.13 12.12 -4.35
C HIS A 228 0.61 10.84 -4.75
N SER A 229 0.79 9.97 -3.75
CA SER A 229 1.43 8.65 -3.83
C SER A 229 0.80 7.70 -2.80
N ASN A 230 1.38 6.51 -2.69
CA ASN A 230 1.12 5.53 -1.64
C ASN A 230 2.06 5.67 -0.42
N ASN A 231 2.66 6.85 -0.17
CA ASN A 231 3.62 7.04 0.93
C ASN A 231 2.97 7.00 2.32
N ALA A 232 1.68 7.33 2.39
CA ALA A 232 0.91 7.38 3.63
C ALA A 232 -0.33 6.49 3.49
N PRO A 233 -1.03 6.17 4.60
CA PRO A 233 -2.30 5.47 4.52
C PRO A 233 -3.27 6.23 3.60
N PRO A 234 -4.02 5.53 2.75
CA PRO A 234 -5.00 6.17 1.88
C PRO A 234 -6.17 6.77 2.68
N TYR A 235 -6.85 7.75 2.08
CA TYR A 235 -7.99 8.44 2.68
C TYR A 235 -9.23 8.42 1.75
N PRO A 236 -10.46 8.47 2.31
CA PRO A 236 -11.68 8.48 1.51
C PRO A 236 -11.80 9.76 0.67
N LYS A 237 -12.19 9.62 -0.59
CA LYS A 237 -12.42 10.74 -1.52
C LYS A 237 -13.42 10.38 -2.61
N PHE A 238 -13.93 11.41 -3.27
CA PHE A 238 -14.62 11.32 -4.55
C PHE A 238 -13.67 11.80 -5.66
N ASP A 239 -13.74 11.17 -6.83
CA ASP A 239 -13.05 11.61 -8.04
C ASP A 239 -13.87 11.34 -9.31
#